data_AF-A0A257H251-F1
#
_entry.id   AF-A0A257H251-F1
#
_cell.length_a   1.000
_cell.length_b   1.000
_cell.length_c   1.000
_cell.angle_alpha   90.00
_cell.angle_beta   90.00
_cell.angle_gamma   90.00
#
_symmetry.space_group_name_H-M   'P 1'
#
loop_
_entity.id
_entity.type
_entity.pdbx_description
1 polymer ?
#
loop_
_entity_poly.entity_id
_entity_poly.type
_entity_poly.pdbx_seq_one_letter_code
_entity_poly.pdbx_strand_id
1 'polypeptide(L)'
;VRRAVNTVAPGPLRNFLRSVMAARDVNRVLTLLPDDGFRFQRLPIDRLRSAAVSASLQSLQGPRARDALYAAVVIAGIESLLGETVEPPYSSADVIRSVVRDAMRTLEAKDSSQAQALRDCLGWGNAEDHFHPRSQSLQYQVLSAVQNLRNHQILSRHSRAM
;
A
#
# COMPACT_ATOMS: atom_id res chain seq x y z
N VAL A 1 -1.78 11.72 -6.44
CA VAL A 1 -1.78 11.64 -4.95
C VAL A 1 -3.14 11.96 -4.34
N ARG A 2 -3.68 13.18 -4.50
CA ARG A 2 -4.97 13.59 -3.89
C ARG A 2 -6.14 12.62 -4.12
N ARG A 3 -6.29 12.10 -5.35
CA ARG A 3 -7.35 11.13 -5.67
C ARG A 3 -7.25 9.82 -4.86
N ALA A 4 -6.04 9.31 -4.64
CA ALA A 4 -5.82 8.08 -3.88
C ALA A 4 -6.09 8.28 -2.38
N VAL A 5 -5.74 9.45 -1.84
CA VAL A 5 -6.02 9.82 -0.44
C VAL A 5 -7.52 10.00 -0.21
N ASN A 6 -8.21 10.65 -1.14
CA ASN A 6 -9.65 10.96 -1.00
C ASN A 6 -10.58 9.75 -1.11
N THR A 7 -10.05 8.59 -1.53
CA THR A 7 -10.81 7.32 -1.55
C THR A 7 -11.15 6.82 -0.15
N VAL A 8 -10.29 7.06 0.84
CA VAL A 8 -10.55 6.73 2.25
C VAL A 8 -11.45 7.80 2.86
N ALA A 9 -12.39 7.42 3.74
CA ALA A 9 -13.29 8.36 4.41
C ALA A 9 -12.52 9.47 5.18
N PRO A 10 -13.12 10.66 5.40
CA PRO A 10 -12.46 11.70 6.20
C PRO A 10 -12.18 11.18 7.62
N GLY A 11 -10.93 11.32 8.08
CA GLY A 11 -10.55 10.85 9.40
C GLY A 11 -9.04 10.65 9.59
N PRO A 12 -8.64 10.05 10.73
CA PRO A 12 -7.24 9.78 11.06
C PRO A 12 -6.51 8.95 9.99
N LEU A 13 -7.11 7.89 9.47
CA LEU A 13 -6.49 7.05 8.44
C LEU A 13 -6.25 7.77 7.11
N ARG A 14 -7.14 8.69 6.71
CA ARG A 14 -6.90 9.56 5.54
C ARG A 14 -5.70 10.48 5.77
N ASN A 15 -5.55 11.02 6.98
CA ASN A 15 -4.41 11.87 7.33
C ASN A 15 -3.11 11.06 7.37
N PHE A 16 -3.16 9.82 7.87
CA PHE A 16 -2.06 8.86 7.79
C PHE A 16 -1.59 8.68 6.34
N LEU A 17 -2.50 8.30 5.42
CA LEU A 17 -2.15 8.13 4.01
C LEU A 17 -1.61 9.41 3.38
N ARG A 18 -2.18 10.57 3.71
CA ARG A 18 -1.67 11.86 3.24
C ARG A 18 -0.22 12.09 3.66
N SER A 19 0.11 11.79 4.92
CA SER A 19 1.46 11.93 5.47
C SER A 19 2.44 11.00 4.77
N VAL A 20 2.09 9.71 4.63
CA VAL A 20 2.96 8.73 3.99
C VAL A 20 3.21 9.07 2.52
N MET A 21 2.16 9.43 1.77
CA MET A 21 2.29 9.78 0.35
C MET A 21 3.00 11.12 0.11
N ALA A 22 3.16 11.95 1.14
CA ALA A 22 3.93 13.19 1.08
C ALA A 22 5.42 12.99 1.36
N ALA A 23 5.83 11.84 1.90
CA ALA A 23 7.25 11.53 2.10
C ALA A 23 8.00 11.56 0.77
N ARG A 24 9.20 12.15 0.76
CA ARG A 24 9.96 12.44 -0.46
C ARG A 24 10.16 11.20 -1.33
N ASP A 25 10.63 10.10 -0.73
CA ASP A 25 10.97 8.87 -1.46
C ASP A 25 9.71 8.18 -1.98
N VAL A 26 8.63 8.18 -1.20
CA VAL A 26 7.32 7.66 -1.61
C VAL A 26 6.75 8.48 -2.77
N ASN A 27 6.75 9.80 -2.67
CA ASN A 27 6.25 10.67 -3.73
C ASN A 27 7.03 10.43 -5.03
N ARG A 28 8.36 10.35 -4.94
CA ARG A 28 9.24 10.06 -6.07
C ARG A 28 8.85 8.76 -6.79
N VAL A 29 8.74 7.63 -6.08
CA VAL A 29 8.39 6.34 -6.73
C VAL A 29 6.95 6.30 -7.25
N LEU A 30 6.05 7.11 -6.68
CA LEU A 30 4.65 7.18 -7.11
C LEU A 30 4.44 8.06 -8.36
N THR A 31 5.31 9.04 -8.59
CA THR A 31 5.17 10.02 -9.68
C THR A 31 6.17 9.84 -10.80
N LEU A 32 7.27 9.10 -10.60
CA LEU A 32 8.15 8.75 -11.69
C LEU A 32 7.43 7.78 -12.63
N LEU A 33 7.23 8.22 -13.86
CA LEU A 33 6.87 7.34 -14.96
C LEU A 33 8.09 6.44 -15.23
N PRO A 34 7.90 5.11 -15.33
CA PRO A 34 8.94 4.27 -15.91
C PRO A 34 9.25 4.76 -17.32
N ASP A 35 10.53 4.85 -17.70
CA ASP A 35 11.01 5.23 -19.05
C ASP A 35 10.72 4.11 -20.09
N ASP A 36 9.46 3.71 -20.18
CA ASP A 36 9.02 2.52 -20.93
C ASP A 36 8.27 2.86 -22.24
N GLY A 37 8.39 4.09 -22.76
CA GLY A 37 8.08 4.43 -24.17
C GLY A 37 6.62 4.29 -24.67
N PHE A 38 5.68 3.80 -23.86
CA PHE A 38 4.29 3.59 -24.27
C PHE A 38 3.42 4.85 -24.11
N ARG A 39 2.61 5.15 -25.14
CA ARG A 39 1.67 6.29 -25.19
C ARG A 39 0.52 6.24 -24.17
N PHE A 40 0.38 5.16 -23.40
CA PHE A 40 -0.71 4.96 -22.43
C PHE A 40 -0.26 4.43 -21.06
N GLN A 41 0.89 4.87 -20.56
CA GLN A 41 1.30 4.48 -19.22
C GLN A 41 0.46 5.17 -18.15
N ARG A 42 -0.28 4.35 -17.38
CA ARG A 42 -0.82 4.80 -16.09
C ARG A 42 0.33 4.97 -15.11
N LEU A 43 0.34 6.10 -14.40
CA LEU A 43 1.26 6.36 -13.30
C LEU A 43 1.21 5.23 -12.26
N PRO A 44 2.32 4.89 -11.58
CA PRO A 44 2.34 3.87 -10.53
C PRO A 44 1.23 4.08 -9.49
N ILE A 45 0.99 5.34 -9.13
CA ILE A 45 -0.07 5.72 -8.20
C ILE A 45 -1.50 5.37 -8.66
N ASP A 46 -1.78 5.45 -9.96
CA ASP A 46 -3.11 5.11 -10.48
C ASP A 46 -3.32 3.60 -10.52
N ARG A 47 -2.25 2.84 -10.79
CA ARG A 47 -2.26 1.36 -10.71
C ARG A 47 -2.48 0.90 -9.28
N LEU A 48 -1.73 1.47 -8.34
CA LEU A 48 -1.87 1.19 -6.90
C LEU A 48 -3.27 1.51 -6.40
N ARG A 49 -3.79 2.70 -6.74
CA ARG A 49 -5.16 3.07 -6.39
C ARG A 49 -6.18 2.08 -6.95
N SER A 50 -6.05 1.69 -8.22
CA SER A 50 -6.97 0.74 -8.84
C SER A 50 -6.94 -0.62 -8.13
N ALA A 51 -5.75 -1.15 -7.83
CA ALA A 51 -5.60 -2.42 -7.12
C ALA A 51 -6.19 -2.35 -5.70
N ALA A 52 -5.92 -1.25 -4.98
CA ALA A 52 -6.44 -1.03 -3.64
C ALA A 52 -7.97 -0.88 -3.62
N VAL A 53 -8.55 -0.17 -4.59
CA VAL A 53 -10.02 -0.08 -4.75
C VAL A 53 -10.60 -1.48 -5.00
N SER A 54 -10.03 -2.24 -5.94
CA SER A 54 -10.53 -3.58 -6.25
C SER A 54 -10.51 -4.50 -5.03
N ALA A 55 -9.39 -4.55 -4.29
CA ALA A 55 -9.29 -5.36 -3.08
C ALA A 55 -10.29 -4.93 -1.99
N SER A 56 -10.44 -3.62 -1.79
CA SER A 56 -11.39 -3.05 -0.82
C SER A 56 -12.85 -3.38 -1.15
N LEU A 57 -13.23 -3.31 -2.43
CA LEU A 57 -14.60 -3.62 -2.89
C LEU A 57 -14.92 -5.11 -2.86
N GLN A 58 -13.94 -5.98 -3.10
CA GLN A 58 -14.10 -7.43 -3.02
C GLN A 58 -14.24 -7.95 -1.58
N SER A 59 -13.83 -7.15 -0.60
CA SER A 59 -13.94 -7.51 0.82
C SER A 59 -15.37 -7.40 1.33
N LEU A 60 -15.86 -8.44 2.01
CA LEU A 60 -17.17 -8.47 2.67
C LEU A 60 -17.21 -7.68 3.99
N GLN A 61 -16.14 -6.97 4.35
CA GLN A 61 -16.04 -6.25 5.61
C GLN A 61 -16.78 -4.91 5.60
N GLY A 62 -17.02 -4.36 6.80
CA GLY A 62 -17.63 -3.04 6.97
C GLY A 62 -16.75 -1.89 6.44
N PRO A 63 -17.33 -0.68 6.23
CA PRO A 63 -16.65 0.44 5.58
C PRO A 63 -15.30 0.82 6.19
N ARG A 64 -15.21 0.86 7.53
CA ARG A 64 -13.96 1.18 8.23
C ARG A 64 -12.84 0.18 7.98
N ALA A 65 -13.17 -1.10 7.89
CA ALA A 65 -12.19 -2.15 7.66
C ALA A 65 -11.78 -2.23 6.17
N ARG A 66 -12.71 -1.92 5.26
CA ARG A 66 -12.42 -1.71 3.84
C ARG A 66 -11.44 -0.56 3.60
N ASP A 67 -11.58 0.53 4.35
CA ASP A 67 -10.63 1.65 4.32
C ASP A 67 -9.24 1.24 4.81
N ALA A 68 -9.16 0.44 5.88
CA ALA A 68 -7.89 -0.11 6.39
C ALA A 68 -7.23 -1.06 5.37
N LEU A 69 -8.01 -1.94 4.73
CA LEU A 69 -7.53 -2.82 3.67
C LEU A 69 -7.04 -2.02 2.45
N TYR A 70 -7.79 -1.00 2.03
CA TYR A 70 -7.37 -0.10 0.97
C TYR A 70 -6.01 0.54 1.31
N ALA A 71 -5.88 1.10 2.52
CA ALA A 71 -4.64 1.71 2.98
C ALA A 71 -3.49 0.67 3.01
N ALA A 72 -3.74 -0.54 3.48
CA ALA A 72 -2.75 -1.61 3.54
C ALA A 72 -2.22 -1.98 2.14
N VAL A 73 -3.10 -2.15 1.15
CA VAL A 73 -2.70 -2.41 -0.24
C VAL A 73 -1.86 -1.27 -0.81
N VAL A 74 -2.21 -0.01 -0.50
CA VAL A 74 -1.41 1.14 -0.92
C VAL A 74 -0.02 1.11 -0.29
N ILE A 75 0.09 0.85 1.02
CA ILE A 75 1.38 0.81 1.72
C ILE A 75 2.26 -0.35 1.23
N ALA A 76 1.72 -1.57 1.16
CA ALA A 76 2.46 -2.73 0.67
C ALA A 76 2.87 -2.58 -0.81
N GLY A 77 2.04 -1.92 -1.61
CA GLY A 77 2.38 -1.60 -2.98
C GLY A 77 3.46 -0.51 -3.11
N ILE A 78 3.49 0.49 -2.22
CA ILE A 78 4.60 1.46 -2.14
C ILE A 78 5.89 0.76 -1.74
N GLU A 79 5.85 -0.11 -0.74
CA GLU A 79 7.01 -0.93 -0.34
C GLU A 79 7.55 -1.72 -1.53
N SER A 80 6.67 -2.34 -2.31
CA SER A 80 7.05 -3.06 -3.52
C SER A 80 7.77 -2.18 -4.54
N LEU A 81 7.32 -0.94 -4.74
CA LEU A 81 7.96 0.00 -5.68
C LEU A 81 9.31 0.48 -5.14
N LEU A 82 9.42 0.72 -3.82
CA LEU A 82 10.69 1.07 -3.19
C LEU A 82 11.72 -0.04 -3.33
N GLY A 83 11.29 -1.31 -3.30
CA GLY A 83 12.17 -2.47 -3.51
C GLY A 83 12.91 -2.48 -4.85
N GLU A 84 12.45 -1.74 -5.86
CA GLU A 84 13.18 -1.57 -7.13
C GLU A 84 14.33 -0.54 -7.03
N THR A 85 14.37 0.25 -5.96
CA THR A 85 15.29 1.40 -5.79
C THR A 85 16.17 1.34 -4.55
N VAL A 86 15.83 0.49 -3.57
CA VAL A 86 16.58 0.39 -2.31
C VAL A 86 17.79 -0.51 -2.51
N GLU A 87 18.97 -0.01 -2.17
CA GLU A 87 20.23 -0.76 -2.20
C GLU A 87 20.56 -1.37 -0.83
N PRO A 88 21.28 -2.51 -0.79
CA PRO A 88 21.82 -3.07 0.44
C PRO A 88 22.67 -2.05 1.22
N PRO A 89 22.68 -2.08 2.57
CA PRO A 89 22.17 -3.15 3.43
C PRO A 89 20.69 -3.01 3.84
N TYR A 90 19.97 -2.00 3.35
CA TYR A 90 18.60 -1.74 3.75
C TYR A 90 17.61 -2.59 2.95
N SER A 91 16.52 -3.03 3.59
CA SER A 91 15.39 -3.64 2.89
C SER A 91 14.28 -2.60 2.62
N SER A 92 13.47 -2.82 1.57
CA SER A 92 12.28 -2.00 1.31
C SER A 92 11.32 -1.98 2.51
N ALA A 93 11.24 -3.09 3.24
CA ALA A 93 10.46 -3.22 4.47
C ALA A 93 10.94 -2.28 5.57
N ASP A 94 12.26 -2.10 5.72
CA ASP A 94 12.83 -1.17 6.70
C ASP A 94 12.56 0.28 6.32
N VAL A 95 12.70 0.59 5.03
CA VAL A 95 12.42 1.94 4.50
C VAL A 95 10.95 2.30 4.70
N ILE A 96 10.01 1.44 4.31
CA ILE A 96 8.59 1.74 4.48
C ILE A 96 8.20 1.83 5.96
N ARG A 97 8.74 0.97 6.83
CA ARG A 97 8.51 1.04 8.28
C ARG A 97 9.06 2.33 8.88
N SER A 98 10.19 2.83 8.37
CA SER A 98 10.73 4.12 8.77
C SER A 98 9.79 5.26 8.35
N VAL A 99 9.36 5.26 7.08
CA VAL A 99 8.48 6.30 6.52
C VAL A 99 7.13 6.37 7.25
N VAL A 100 6.53 5.22 7.56
CA VAL A 100 5.20 5.17 8.18
C VAL A 100 5.23 5.37 9.70
N ARG A 101 6.40 5.33 10.34
CA ARG A 101 6.54 5.27 11.81
C ARG A 101 5.79 6.41 12.53
N ASP A 102 6.06 7.66 12.17
CA ASP A 102 5.48 8.81 12.85
C ASP A 102 4.00 8.99 12.49
N ALA A 103 3.64 8.68 11.24
CA ALA A 103 2.24 8.68 10.80
C ALA A 103 1.43 7.62 11.57
N MET A 104 2.00 6.43 11.80
CA MET A 104 1.36 5.34 12.53
C MET A 104 1.20 5.68 14.01
N ARG A 105 2.21 6.28 14.65
CA ARG A 105 2.09 6.80 16.03
C ARG A 105 0.97 7.83 16.15
N THR A 106 0.85 8.73 15.18
CA THR A 106 -0.24 9.72 15.13
C THR A 106 -1.60 9.06 14.91
N LEU A 107 -1.67 8.03 14.07
CA LEU A 107 -2.90 7.27 13.84
C LEU A 107 -3.33 6.55 15.13
N GLU A 108 -2.41 5.88 15.81
CA GLU A 108 -2.66 5.17 17.06
C GLU A 108 -3.14 6.09 18.18
N ALA A 109 -2.55 7.28 18.31
CA ALA A 109 -2.99 8.28 19.29
C ALA A 109 -4.41 8.82 19.02
N LYS A 110 -4.89 8.79 17.76
CA LYS A 110 -6.19 9.35 17.36
C LYS A 110 -7.29 8.30 17.19
N ASP A 111 -6.93 7.10 16.75
CA ASP A 111 -7.81 5.96 16.51
C ASP A 111 -6.99 4.66 16.56
N SER A 112 -6.80 4.16 17.78
CA SER A 112 -6.06 2.91 18.04
C SER A 112 -6.69 1.70 17.32
N SER A 113 -8.01 1.69 17.15
CA SER A 113 -8.73 0.61 16.47
C SER A 113 -8.41 0.54 14.97
N GLN A 114 -8.36 1.69 14.28
CA GLN A 114 -7.92 1.75 12.89
C GLN A 114 -6.42 1.47 12.74
N ALA A 115 -5.59 1.91 13.68
CA ALA A 115 -4.17 1.60 13.67
C ALA A 115 -3.94 0.09 13.76
N GLN A 116 -4.65 -0.60 14.68
CA GLN A 116 -4.57 -2.05 14.81
C GLN A 116 -5.08 -2.75 13.55
N ALA A 117 -6.25 -2.39 13.03
CA ALA A 117 -6.80 -2.99 11.81
C ALA A 117 -5.83 -2.86 10.61
N LEU A 118 -5.14 -1.72 10.49
CA LEU A 118 -4.13 -1.50 9.48
C LEU A 118 -2.89 -2.39 9.69
N ARG A 119 -2.42 -2.53 10.93
CA ARG A 119 -1.31 -3.44 11.28
C ARG A 119 -1.66 -4.90 10.99
N ASP A 120 -2.88 -5.33 11.30
CA ASP A 120 -3.36 -6.69 11.03
C ASP A 120 -3.33 -7.00 9.53
N CYS A 121 -3.80 -6.04 8.71
CA CYS A 121 -3.76 -6.17 7.25
C CYS A 121 -2.32 -6.23 6.69
N LEU A 122 -1.39 -5.51 7.32
CA LEU A 122 0.01 -5.44 6.90
C LEU A 122 0.89 -6.57 7.49
N GLY A 123 0.36 -7.36 8.43
CA GLY A 123 1.15 -8.34 9.18
C GLY A 123 2.19 -7.68 10.10
N TRP A 124 1.90 -6.48 10.61
CA TRP A 124 2.76 -5.75 11.56
C TRP A 124 2.25 -5.84 13.01
N GLY A 125 1.25 -6.68 13.27
CA GLY A 125 0.71 -6.93 14.60
C GLY A 125 1.68 -7.72 15.50
N ASN A 126 1.22 -8.11 16.68
CA ASN A 126 2.02 -8.98 17.57
C ASN A 126 1.91 -10.44 17.11
N ALA A 127 2.90 -11.27 17.45
CA ALA A 127 2.96 -12.68 17.04
C ALA A 127 1.73 -13.50 17.45
N GLU A 128 1.03 -13.10 18.52
CA GLU A 128 -0.21 -13.73 18.99
C GLU A 128 -1.40 -13.46 18.04
N ASP A 129 -1.43 -12.30 17.37
CA ASP A 129 -2.47 -11.93 16.39
C ASP A 129 -2.29 -12.59 15.02
N HIS A 130 -1.11 -13.17 14.75
CA HIS A 130 -0.75 -13.79 13.47
C HIS A 130 -1.48 -15.11 13.22
N PHE A 131 -2.02 -15.73 14.27
CA PHE A 131 -2.76 -16.99 14.20
C PHE A 131 -4.26 -16.79 14.04
N HIS A 132 -4.76 -15.54 14.04
CA HIS A 132 -6.18 -15.29 13.83
C HIS A 132 -6.53 -15.48 12.34
N PRO A 133 -7.46 -16.39 11.97
CA PRO A 133 -7.76 -16.71 10.57
C PRO A 133 -8.17 -15.50 9.72
N ARG A 134 -8.76 -14.49 10.37
CA ARG A 134 -9.17 -13.23 9.75
C ARG A 134 -7.98 -12.37 9.34
N SER A 135 -6.93 -12.30 10.15
CA SER A 135 -5.70 -11.55 9.87
C SER A 135 -4.96 -12.18 8.69
N GLN A 136 -4.87 -13.51 8.66
CA GLN A 136 -4.26 -14.25 7.55
C GLN A 136 -5.00 -14.03 6.23
N SER A 137 -6.34 -14.05 6.25
CA SER A 137 -7.15 -13.77 5.05
C SER A 137 -6.92 -12.34 4.52
N LEU A 138 -6.84 -11.36 5.42
CA LEU A 138 -6.56 -9.96 5.06
C LEU A 138 -5.16 -9.79 4.47
N GLN A 139 -4.16 -10.39 5.10
CA GLN A 139 -2.77 -10.37 4.61
C GLN A 139 -2.66 -11.04 3.24
N TYR A 140 -3.34 -12.16 3.03
CA TYR A 140 -3.40 -12.83 1.73
C TYR A 140 -4.03 -11.93 0.65
N GLN A 141 -5.11 -11.20 0.97
CA GLN A 141 -5.72 -10.24 0.05
C GLN A 141 -4.75 -9.11 -0.32
N VAL A 142 -4.00 -8.58 0.65
CA VAL A 142 -2.98 -7.55 0.41
C VAL A 142 -1.87 -8.09 -0.49
N LEU A 143 -1.32 -9.26 -0.17
CA LEU A 143 -0.27 -9.91 -0.94
C LEU A 143 -0.72 -10.21 -2.38
N SER A 144 -1.91 -10.77 -2.56
CA SER A 144 -2.49 -11.06 -3.87
C SER A 144 -2.67 -9.79 -4.71
N ALA A 145 -3.17 -8.70 -4.10
CA ALA A 145 -3.33 -7.43 -4.79
C ALA A 145 -1.98 -6.85 -5.26
N VAL A 146 -0.94 -6.93 -4.43
CA VAL A 146 0.41 -6.46 -4.77
C VAL A 146 1.09 -7.36 -5.81
N GLN A 147 0.93 -8.69 -5.72
CA GLN A 147 1.44 -9.63 -6.72
C GLN A 147 0.79 -9.40 -8.08
N ASN A 148 -0.52 -9.20 -8.12
CA ASN A 148 -1.22 -8.86 -9.35
C ASN A 148 -0.70 -7.57 -9.96
N LEU A 149 -0.40 -6.55 -9.13
CA LEU A 149 0.21 -5.30 -9.60
C LEU A 149 1.60 -5.52 -10.20
N ARG A 150 2.45 -6.34 -9.55
CA ARG A 150 3.77 -6.73 -10.07
C ARG A 150 3.68 -7.48 -11.38
N ASN A 151 2.78 -8.46 -11.50
CA ASN A 151 2.61 -9.24 -12.72
C ASN A 151 2.20 -8.35 -13.91
N HIS A 152 1.34 -7.35 -13.69
CA HIS A 152 1.01 -6.38 -14.72
C HIS A 152 2.21 -5.49 -15.12
N GLN A 153 3.13 -5.19 -14.19
CA GLN A 153 4.39 -4.49 -14.51
C GLN A 153 5.36 -5.38 -15.29
N ILE A 154 5.49 -6.65 -14.94
CA ILE A 154 6.38 -7.60 -15.62
C ILE A 154 5.90 -7.90 -17.05
N LEU A 155 4.59 -8.11 -17.24
CA LEU A 155 4.01 -8.37 -18.56
C LEU A 155 4.17 -7.16 -19.50
N SER A 156 4.04 -5.93 -18.99
CA SER A 156 4.31 -4.72 -19.77
C SER A 156 5.79 -4.51 -20.11
N ARG A 157 6.71 -5.14 -19.36
CA ARG A 157 8.15 -5.17 -19.66
C ARG A 157 8.54 -6.28 -20.64
N HIS A 158 7.91 -7.47 -20.57
CA HIS A 158 8.25 -8.62 -21.42
C HIS A 158 7.70 -8.55 -22.85
N SER A 159 6.61 -7.82 -23.10
CA SER A 159 6.13 -7.52 -24.48
C SER A 159 7.10 -6.65 -25.31
N ARG A 160 8.29 -6.38 -24.77
CA ARG A 160 9.38 -5.58 -25.36
C ARG A 160 10.57 -6.43 -25.82
N ALA A 161 10.65 -7.69 -25.40
CA ALA A 161 11.78 -8.59 -25.66
C ALA A 161 11.54 -9.61 -26.79
N MET A 162 10.37 -9.53 -27.46
CA MET A 162 10.02 -10.23 -28.69
C MET A 162 9.76 -9.20 -29.79
#